data_AF-A0AAU2EKW3-F1
#
_entry.id   AF-A0AAU2EKW3-F1
#
_cell.length_a   1.000
_cell.length_b   1.000
_cell.length_c   1.000
_cell.angle_alpha   90.00
_cell.angle_beta   90.00
_cell.angle_gamma   90.00
#
_symmetry.space_group_name_H-M   'P 1'
#
loop_
_entity.id
_entity.type
_entity.pdbx_description
1 polymer ?
#
loop_
_entity_poly.entity_id
_entity_poly.type
_entity_poly.pdbx_seq_one_letter_code
_entity_poly.pdbx_strand_id
1 'polypeptide(L)'
;MNDEQVHGAIELPAGSWWDWDVVAWDRGRFLLAADYDLTYHHALELVFTMPTFVSCPANFHDPEFRAPTSEELATVTRRLGETPPVLVAFEADAGGSEPVSCLIAADRLDIVQGIVLRYWREDVAPDQRFAPWVRPGE
;
A
#
# COMPACT_ATOMS: atom_id res chain seq x y z
N MET A 1 13.17 -10.79 11.33
CA MET A 1 11.91 -10.76 12.10
C MET A 1 11.96 -9.49 12.92
N ASN A 2 11.33 -8.42 12.44
CA ASN A 2 11.13 -7.20 13.22
C ASN A 2 9.65 -7.20 13.66
N ASP A 3 9.42 -7.65 14.89
CA ASP A 3 8.09 -7.76 15.52
C ASP A 3 7.62 -6.44 16.18
N GLU A 4 8.28 -5.31 15.95
CA GLU A 4 7.99 -4.04 16.65
C GLU A 4 7.02 -3.09 15.92
N GLN A 5 6.48 -3.46 14.75
CA GLN A 5 5.58 -2.60 13.97
C GLN A 5 4.11 -3.05 14.05
N VAL A 6 3.72 -3.65 15.18
CA VAL A 6 2.32 -3.97 15.47
C VAL A 6 1.62 -2.66 15.83
N HIS A 7 1.04 -2.02 14.81
CA HIS A 7 0.23 -0.78 14.89
C HIS A 7 1.04 0.49 15.15
N GLY A 8 2.32 0.50 14.81
CA GLY A 8 3.12 1.72 14.72
C GLY A 8 2.92 2.45 13.38
N ALA A 9 3.42 3.68 13.29
CA ALA A 9 3.65 4.29 11.98
C ALA A 9 4.59 3.39 11.17
N ILE A 10 4.25 3.14 9.91
CA ILE A 10 5.15 2.38 9.05
C ILE A 10 6.32 3.26 8.64
N GLU A 11 7.51 2.68 8.58
CA GLU A 11 8.70 3.35 8.08
C GLU A 11 8.90 2.92 6.63
N LEU A 12 8.75 3.88 5.72
CA LEU A 12 9.05 3.66 4.33
C LEU A 12 10.55 3.80 4.07
N PRO A 13 11.10 3.03 3.13
CA PRO A 13 12.46 3.25 2.66
C PRO A 13 12.58 4.62 1.99
N ALA A 14 13.81 5.15 1.91
CA ALA A 14 14.05 6.41 1.25
C ALA A 14 13.65 6.35 -0.25
N GLY A 15 12.94 7.37 -0.70
CA GLY A 15 12.53 7.55 -2.09
C GLY A 15 11.44 8.60 -2.23
N SER A 16 11.04 8.88 -3.47
CA SER A 16 10.01 9.86 -3.79
C SER A 16 8.68 9.14 -4.03
N TRP A 17 7.96 8.81 -2.96
CA TRP A 17 6.70 8.06 -2.99
C TRP A 17 5.51 9.02 -3.02
N TRP A 18 5.36 9.75 -4.12
CA TRP A 18 4.33 10.78 -4.23
C TRP A 18 3.01 10.24 -4.78
N ASP A 19 3.05 9.44 -5.85
CA ASP A 19 1.88 8.90 -6.52
C ASP A 19 1.61 7.47 -6.07
N TRP A 20 0.36 7.15 -5.75
CA TRP A 20 -0.05 5.87 -5.19
C TRP A 20 -1.34 5.34 -5.82
N ASP A 21 -1.37 4.05 -6.11
CA ASP A 21 -2.57 3.36 -6.57
C ASP A 21 -2.75 1.95 -6.00
N VAL A 22 -4.01 1.48 -6.05
CA VAL A 22 -4.37 0.10 -5.74
C VAL A 22 -4.15 -0.76 -6.99
N VAL A 23 -3.11 -1.58 -6.94
CA VAL A 23 -2.68 -2.47 -8.03
C VAL A 23 -3.41 -3.81 -8.00
N ALA A 24 -3.77 -4.29 -6.81
CA ALA A 24 -4.53 -5.53 -6.64
C ALA A 24 -5.37 -5.50 -5.36
N TRP A 25 -6.59 -6.03 -5.45
CA TRP A 25 -7.43 -6.26 -4.30
C TRP A 25 -8.26 -7.54 -4.48
N ASP A 26 -7.96 -8.55 -3.67
CA ASP A 26 -8.71 -9.78 -3.54
C ASP A 26 -8.77 -10.23 -2.07
N ARG A 27 -9.30 -11.44 -1.80
CA ARG A 27 -9.43 -11.96 -0.44
C ARG A 27 -8.09 -12.27 0.24
N GLY A 28 -7.06 -12.57 -0.54
CA GLY A 28 -5.74 -12.94 -0.05
C GLY A 28 -4.76 -11.78 -0.03
N ARG A 29 -5.00 -10.72 -0.81
CA ARG A 29 -4.04 -9.63 -0.97
C ARG A 29 -4.71 -8.28 -1.26
N PHE A 30 -4.21 -7.25 -0.60
CA PHE A 30 -4.37 -5.85 -1.00
C PHE A 30 -2.99 -5.25 -1.26
N LEU A 31 -2.81 -4.60 -2.41
CA LEU A 31 -1.52 -4.13 -2.89
C LEU A 31 -1.61 -2.66 -3.26
N LEU A 32 -0.83 -1.84 -2.56
CA LEU A 32 -0.56 -0.46 -2.97
C LEU A 32 0.78 -0.41 -3.68
N ALA A 33 0.88 0.35 -4.75
CA ALA A 33 2.14 0.69 -5.40
C ALA A 33 2.41 2.18 -5.32
N ALA A 34 3.69 2.55 -5.29
CA ALA A 34 4.11 3.94 -5.28
C ALA A 34 5.35 4.23 -6.10
N ASP A 35 5.38 5.44 -6.65
CA ASP A 35 6.56 6.07 -7.25
C ASP A 35 6.38 7.59 -7.25
N TYR A 36 7.30 8.32 -7.88
CA TYR A 36 7.11 9.73 -8.16
C TYR A 36 6.04 9.96 -9.24
N ASP A 37 5.90 9.02 -10.17
CA ASP A 37 4.87 8.98 -11.21
C ASP A 37 4.64 7.51 -11.62
N LEU A 38 3.39 7.10 -11.72
CA LEU A 38 3.02 5.70 -12.01
C LEU A 38 2.88 5.40 -13.52
N THR A 39 3.32 6.28 -14.41
CA THR A 39 3.13 6.10 -15.87
C THR A 39 3.84 4.86 -16.40
N TYR A 40 5.11 4.64 -16.03
CA TYR A 40 5.94 3.58 -16.64
C TYR A 40 6.35 2.48 -15.68
N HIS A 41 6.51 2.81 -14.40
CA HIS A 41 6.91 1.85 -13.39
C HIS A 41 6.47 2.33 -12.02
N HIS A 42 6.61 1.43 -11.05
CA HIS A 42 6.65 1.78 -9.64
C HIS A 42 7.81 1.08 -8.95
N ALA A 43 8.33 1.67 -7.88
CA ALA A 43 9.51 1.16 -7.19
C ALA A 43 9.25 0.77 -5.73
N LEU A 44 8.06 1.04 -5.21
CA LEU A 44 7.61 0.65 -3.88
C LEU A 44 6.27 -0.09 -3.97
N GLU A 45 6.12 -1.16 -3.18
CA GLU A 45 4.85 -1.82 -2.95
C GLU A 45 4.61 -2.07 -1.45
N LEU A 46 3.38 -1.81 -0.99
CA LEU A 46 2.87 -2.26 0.31
C LEU A 46 1.93 -3.43 0.08
N VAL A 47 2.37 -4.63 0.48
CA VAL A 47 1.64 -5.88 0.31
C VAL A 47 0.96 -6.26 1.61
N PHE A 48 -0.35 -6.12 1.65
CA PHE A 48 -1.18 -6.54 2.78
C PHE A 48 -1.72 -7.94 2.51
N THR A 49 -1.29 -8.91 3.32
CA THR A 49 -1.75 -10.31 3.23
C THR A 49 -3.02 -10.50 4.04
N MET A 50 -4.02 -11.16 3.44
CA MET A 50 -5.34 -11.42 4.04
C MET A 50 -5.98 -10.12 4.60
N PRO A 51 -6.28 -9.12 3.73
CA PRO A 51 -6.88 -7.87 4.19
C PRO A 51 -8.26 -8.13 4.80
N THR A 52 -8.47 -7.65 6.03
CA THR A 52 -9.74 -7.82 6.77
C THR A 52 -10.55 -6.52 6.84
N PHE A 53 -9.89 -5.37 6.67
CA PHE A 53 -10.52 -4.06 6.59
C PHE A 53 -9.73 -3.15 5.64
N VAL A 54 -10.41 -2.45 4.74
CA VAL A 54 -9.81 -1.44 3.86
C VAL A 54 -10.73 -0.24 3.77
N SER A 55 -10.20 0.93 4.13
CA SER A 55 -10.80 2.24 3.89
C SER A 55 -9.71 3.11 3.28
N CYS A 56 -9.63 3.14 1.97
CA CYS A 56 -8.59 3.82 1.20
C CYS A 56 -9.13 4.09 -0.21
N PRO A 57 -8.88 5.28 -0.81
CA PRO A 57 -9.21 5.52 -2.20
C PRO A 57 -8.37 4.64 -3.15
N ALA A 58 -8.83 4.47 -4.39
CA ALA A 58 -8.12 3.65 -5.37
C ALA A 58 -6.81 4.30 -5.88
N ASN A 59 -6.75 5.63 -5.87
CA ASN A 59 -5.55 6.42 -6.18
C ASN A 59 -5.49 7.62 -5.23
N PHE A 60 -4.28 8.03 -4.85
CA PHE A 60 -4.04 9.16 -3.96
C PHE A 60 -2.59 9.64 -4.07
N HIS A 61 -2.30 10.77 -3.45
CA HIS A 61 -0.99 11.38 -3.42
C HIS A 61 -0.53 11.70 -2.00
N ASP A 62 0.79 11.76 -1.84
CA ASP A 62 1.49 12.30 -0.67
C ASP A 62 1.00 11.72 0.68
N PRO A 63 1.04 10.39 0.89
CA PRO A 63 0.54 9.81 2.12
C PRO A 63 1.43 10.11 3.33
N GLU A 64 0.80 10.58 4.40
CA GLU A 64 1.43 10.78 5.70
C GLU A 64 1.11 9.61 6.64
N PHE A 65 2.00 8.62 6.69
CA PHE A 65 1.84 7.47 7.57
C PHE A 65 2.02 7.85 9.04
N ARG A 66 1.09 7.38 9.88
CA ARG A 66 1.06 7.64 11.32
C ARG A 66 0.64 6.40 12.08
N ALA A 67 0.90 6.42 13.39
CA ALA A 67 0.28 5.42 14.27
C ALA A 67 -1.25 5.60 14.22
N PRO A 68 -2.03 4.50 14.16
CA PRO A 68 -3.46 4.57 14.37
C PRO A 68 -3.75 5.14 15.75
N THR A 69 -4.78 5.98 15.85
CA THR A 69 -5.27 6.45 17.13
C THR A 69 -5.95 5.31 17.89
N SER A 70 -6.05 5.44 19.22
CA SER A 70 -6.77 4.46 20.04
C SER A 70 -8.25 4.31 19.64
N GLU A 71 -8.87 5.37 19.12
CA GLU A 71 -10.26 5.35 18.65
C GLU A 71 -10.42 4.58 17.34
N GLU A 72 -9.50 4.79 16.39
CA GLU A 72 -9.47 4.04 15.13
C GLU A 72 -9.23 2.56 15.39
N LEU A 73 -8.25 2.23 16.24
CA LEU A 73 -7.99 0.85 16.64
C LEU A 73 -9.21 0.22 17.31
N ALA A 74 -9.82 0.87 18.30
CA ALA A 74 -11.01 0.36 18.97
C ALA A 74 -12.20 0.16 18.00
N THR A 75 -12.34 1.05 17.02
CA THR A 75 -13.39 0.97 16.00
C THR A 75 -13.18 -0.21 15.06
N VAL A 76 -11.95 -0.41 14.58
CA VAL A 76 -11.59 -1.55 13.73
C VAL A 76 -11.72 -2.86 14.52
N THR A 77 -11.18 -2.94 15.74
CA THR A 77 -11.29 -4.11 16.61
C THR A 77 -12.74 -4.50 16.86
N ARG A 78 -13.62 -3.53 17.17
CA ARG A 78 -15.04 -3.80 17.37
C ARG A 78 -15.72 -4.31 16.09
N ARG A 79 -15.33 -3.81 14.92
CA ARG A 79 -15.90 -4.22 13.64
C ARG A 79 -15.44 -5.61 13.23
N LEU A 80 -14.20 -5.98 13.52
CA LEU A 80 -13.63 -7.30 13.21
C LEU A 80 -13.97 -8.36 14.26
N GLY A 81 -14.28 -7.94 15.50
CA GLY A 81 -14.49 -8.84 16.63
C GLY A 81 -13.19 -9.26 17.34
N GLU A 82 -12.05 -8.84 16.81
CA GLU A 82 -10.72 -9.09 17.35
C GLU A 82 -9.76 -7.95 16.96
N THR A 83 -8.64 -7.84 17.68
CA THR A 83 -7.60 -6.87 17.34
C THR A 83 -6.81 -7.39 16.15
N PRO A 84 -6.75 -6.65 15.02
CA PRO A 84 -6.02 -7.13 13.84
C PRO A 84 -4.52 -7.20 14.15
N PRO A 85 -3.75 -8.12 13.55
CA PRO A 85 -2.30 -8.14 13.72
C PRO A 85 -1.62 -6.89 13.16
N VAL A 86 -2.09 -6.38 12.01
CA VAL A 86 -1.61 -5.15 11.41
C VAL A 86 -2.76 -4.16 11.23
N LEU A 87 -2.53 -2.91 11.61
CA LEU A 87 -3.38 -1.77 11.31
C LEU A 87 -2.49 -0.61 10.87
N VAL A 88 -2.63 -0.19 9.61
CA VAL A 88 -1.92 0.97 9.05
C VAL A 88 -2.90 2.13 8.93
N ALA A 89 -2.46 3.30 9.40
CA ALA A 89 -3.19 4.56 9.28
C ALA A 89 -2.33 5.59 8.53
N PHE A 90 -2.96 6.36 7.66
CA PHE A 90 -2.32 7.47 6.97
C PHE A 90 -3.35 8.49 6.51
N GLU A 91 -2.93 9.74 6.37
CA GLU A 91 -3.68 10.76 5.63
C GLU A 91 -3.16 10.81 4.20
N ALA A 92 -4.00 11.11 3.22
CA ALA A 92 -3.56 11.27 1.83
C ALA A 92 -4.39 12.30 1.07
N ASP A 93 -3.81 12.92 0.05
CA ASP A 93 -4.55 13.73 -0.91
C ASP A 93 -5.26 12.83 -1.92
N ALA A 94 -6.59 12.88 -1.95
CA ALA A 94 -7.42 12.13 -2.90
C ALA A 94 -8.14 13.04 -3.91
N GLY A 95 -7.61 14.25 -4.16
CA GLY A 95 -8.18 15.25 -5.07
C GLY A 95 -9.35 16.05 -4.48
N GLY A 96 -9.57 15.95 -3.17
CA GLY A 96 -10.59 16.69 -2.42
C GLY A 96 -10.07 18.02 -1.85
N SER A 97 -10.94 18.74 -1.13
CA SER A 97 -10.53 19.97 -0.42
C SER A 97 -9.76 19.71 0.87
N GLU A 98 -9.85 18.49 1.41
CA GLU A 98 -9.18 18.06 2.64
C GLU A 98 -8.55 16.68 2.41
N PRO A 99 -7.42 16.36 3.06
CA PRO A 99 -6.87 15.01 3.08
C PRO A 99 -7.87 13.99 3.60
N VAL A 100 -7.78 12.76 3.10
CA VAL A 100 -8.61 11.65 3.53
C VAL A 100 -7.86 10.73 4.49
N SER A 101 -8.51 10.40 5.61
CA SER A 101 -7.98 9.42 6.56
C SER A 101 -8.21 8.01 6.04
N CYS A 102 -7.11 7.26 5.90
CA CYS A 102 -7.08 5.91 5.39
C CYS A 102 -6.72 4.91 6.49
N LEU A 103 -7.35 3.74 6.46
CA LEU A 103 -7.14 2.65 7.41
C LEU A 103 -7.13 1.31 6.69
N ILE A 104 -6.10 0.51 6.92
CA ILE A 104 -5.96 -0.84 6.33
C ILE A 104 -5.59 -1.82 7.45
N ALA A 105 -6.41 -2.85 7.63
CA ALA A 105 -6.14 -3.96 8.54
C ALA A 105 -5.88 -5.26 7.76
N ALA A 106 -4.87 -6.00 8.19
CA ALA A 106 -4.42 -7.22 7.54
C ALA A 106 -3.75 -8.17 8.54
N ASP A 107 -3.49 -9.40 8.10
CA ASP A 107 -2.71 -10.37 8.86
C ASP A 107 -1.22 -10.02 8.85
N ARG A 108 -0.71 -9.55 7.70
CA ARG A 108 0.69 -9.14 7.54
C ARG A 108 0.83 -7.99 6.57
N LEU A 109 1.84 -7.15 6.79
CA LEU A 109 2.33 -6.15 5.84
C LEU A 109 3.76 -6.50 5.44
N ASP A 110 4.03 -6.53 4.14
CA ASP A 110 5.37 -6.57 3.56
C ASP A 110 5.62 -5.27 2.77
N ILE A 111 6.76 -4.60 3.04
CA ILE A 111 7.20 -3.40 2.30
C ILE A 111 8.28 -3.84 1.32
N VAL A 112 8.02 -3.72 0.02
CA VAL A 112 8.88 -4.26 -1.03
C VAL A 112 9.40 -3.13 -1.90
N GLN A 113 10.72 -3.00 -2.02
CA GLN A 113 11.35 -2.14 -3.02
C GLN A 113 11.82 -2.96 -4.22
N GLY A 114 11.62 -2.41 -5.41
CA GLY A 114 12.06 -2.99 -6.66
C GLY A 114 11.25 -2.43 -7.81
N ILE A 115 11.89 -2.33 -8.98
CA ILE A 115 11.26 -1.73 -10.15
C ILE A 115 10.26 -2.70 -10.77
N VAL A 116 9.01 -2.27 -10.84
CA VAL A 116 7.91 -2.99 -11.46
C VAL A 116 7.44 -2.22 -12.68
N LEU A 117 7.70 -2.76 -13.85
CA LEU A 117 7.34 -2.16 -15.14
C LEU A 117 5.84 -2.28 -15.37
N ARG A 118 5.20 -1.16 -15.74
CA ARG A 118 3.76 -1.06 -16.06
C ARG A 118 3.48 -1.12 -17.56
N TYR A 119 4.52 -1.34 -18.37
CA TYR A 119 4.47 -1.54 -19.82
C TYR A 119 5.35 -2.71 -20.25
N TRP A 120 5.09 -3.26 -21.44
CA TRP A 120 5.89 -4.35 -22.01
C TRP A 120 7.17 -3.83 -22.68
N ARG A 121 8.27 -4.56 -22.52
CA ARG A 121 9.53 -4.38 -23.28
C ARG A 121 10.29 -5.70 -23.37
N GLU A 122 11.10 -5.87 -24.41
CA GLU A 122 11.85 -7.11 -24.64
C GLU A 122 12.99 -7.30 -23.62
N ASP A 123 13.72 -6.22 -23.31
CA ASP A 123 14.88 -6.27 -22.41
C ASP A 123 14.51 -5.83 -21.00
N VAL A 124 14.28 -6.78 -20.10
CA VAL A 124 14.02 -6.54 -18.67
C VAL A 124 15.29 -6.82 -17.88
N ALA A 125 15.72 -5.87 -17.05
CA ALA A 125 16.87 -6.09 -16.19
C ALA A 125 16.56 -7.17 -15.13
N PRO A 126 17.53 -7.95 -14.63
CA PRO A 126 17.28 -9.07 -13.71
C PRO A 126 16.59 -8.67 -12.38
N ASP A 127 16.69 -7.40 -11.99
CA ASP A 127 16.08 -6.80 -10.79
C ASP A 127 14.71 -6.16 -11.06
N GLN A 128 14.24 -6.22 -12.30
CA GLN A 128 12.96 -5.69 -12.73
C GLN A 128 11.95 -6.82 -12.93
N ARG A 129 10.68 -6.52 -12.64
CA ARG A 129 9.57 -7.42 -12.99
C ARG A 129 8.44 -6.66 -13.66
N PHE A 130 7.52 -7.38 -14.27
CA PHE A 130 6.31 -6.79 -14.82
C PHE A 130 5.19 -6.72 -13.77
N ALA A 131 4.39 -5.66 -13.86
CA ALA A 131 3.10 -5.60 -13.19
C ALA A 131 2.19 -6.72 -13.73
N PRO A 132 1.27 -7.27 -12.92
CA PRO A 132 0.52 -8.47 -13.26
C PRO A 132 -0.42 -8.33 -14.48
N TRP A 133 -0.75 -7.11 -14.88
CA TRP A 133 -1.57 -6.84 -16.08
C TRP A 133 -0.75 -6.70 -17.36
N VAL A 134 0.57 -6.52 -17.29
CA VAL A 134 1.40 -6.34 -18.48
C VAL A 134 1.51 -7.65 -19.24
N ARG A 135 1.21 -7.60 -20.54
CA ARG A 135 1.27 -8.76 -21.44
C ARG A 135 2.23 -8.49 -22.60
N PRO A 136 2.88 -9.54 -23.15
CA PRO A 136 3.66 -9.40 -24.38
C PRO A 136 2.79 -8.95 -25.55
N GLY A 137 3.18 -7.86 -26.23
CA GLY A 137 2.65 -7.48 -27.55
C GLY A 137 1.41 -6.58 -27.58
N GLU A 138 1.21 -5.72 -26.57
CA GLU A 138 0.40 -4.49 -26.73
C GLU A 138 1.24 -3.31 -27.22
#